data_AF-A0A660PA90-F1
#
_entry.id   AF-A0A660PA90-F1
#
_cell.length_a   1.000
_cell.length_b   1.000
_cell.length_c   1.000
_cell.angle_alpha   90.00
_cell.angle_beta   90.00
_cell.angle_gamma   90.00
#
_symmetry.space_group_name_H-M   'P 1'
#
loop_
_entity.id
_entity.type
_entity.pdbx_description
1 polymer ?
#
loop_
_entity_poly.entity_id
_entity_poly.type
_entity_poly.pdbx_seq_one_letter_code
_entity_poly.pdbx_strand_id
1 'polypeptide(L)'
;MFLPTLMLLLIAFLVGCSVKKPEAPSWETTWDLPLTSKNHTIQDLIDEMEDSLITFDSLGNPGFTITQEFDTVSVDDNLSAPGANHTHSDSLGVVDIDPPVINPASFSFADLDIPESAGQVPVDTFFTEDDTLDAFTSFTSVDVYQGYLLIEIVNELGIDIDSIAVVIIAICDTCTPNVIDTVIFEDGILDGSTSSRQINLTGKQLTNQITLNLYGAVKSQTINQPTGDLTIDCSFPSGISVSSAVAEIPGFTKDITQQIQLNDESIIYEAVIDNGTMTLQIINQTNLTMIIDISSSNFEHNGNAYSFADTITPQSTLNRSDDLSGYVFRPDGSTTPQSISINATAEILGTAPDHVEINCSDLIQITADVSDVVFSSVSGRLQPTEIDIEPMQKEVDIPDGLGDAQLTQAELRMRLYNNSTTDIYVDLLLSDETDTRNITISDTIWGKSNPTEEARETELTVGSLTLSSFLSPPPSEISITGLAIINPSYKDSISISKNDFFYGEVEIYSPLAFALNDTIELDLEITENEIESEDMPDFDETFIYGKIEAILTNHLPLGTQVSLFIGTNSSTIFEDSMVVIGPFVLQSALTDDEGYVTDA
;
A
#
# COMPACT_ATOMS: atom_id res chain seq x y z
N MET A 1 2.07 -4.80 150.66
CA MET A 1 2.05 -3.45 151.26
C MET A 1 3.15 -2.65 150.58
N PHE A 2 2.74 -1.62 149.82
CA PHE A 2 3.47 -0.45 149.29
C PHE A 2 4.95 -0.52 148.80
N LEU A 3 5.11 -0.01 147.55
CA LEU A 3 6.22 0.73 146.89
C LEU A 3 7.38 1.25 147.77
N PRO A 4 8.63 1.46 147.26
CA PRO A 4 8.94 2.36 146.11
C PRO A 4 10.07 1.88 145.13
N THR A 5 10.15 2.30 143.86
CA THR A 5 10.70 3.58 143.28
C THR A 5 12.23 3.68 143.45
N LEU A 6 13.01 3.37 142.39
CA LEU A 6 13.63 4.33 141.46
C LEU A 6 15.06 4.75 141.85
N MET A 7 16.05 4.18 141.16
CA MET A 7 17.39 4.75 140.93
C MET A 7 18.01 3.91 139.79
N LEU A 8 17.71 4.21 138.52
CA LEU A 8 18.47 5.16 137.69
C LEU A 8 19.99 5.02 137.86
N LEU A 9 20.68 4.83 136.73
CA LEU A 9 22.12 5.02 136.50
C LEU A 9 23.06 3.80 136.71
N LEU A 10 23.11 2.91 135.71
CA LEU A 10 24.35 2.37 135.11
C LEU A 10 23.93 1.47 133.92
N ILE A 11 23.45 2.02 132.81
CA ILE A 11 24.27 2.30 131.61
C ILE A 11 25.50 1.38 131.47
N ALA A 12 25.42 0.59 130.40
CA ALA A 12 26.50 0.06 129.59
C ALA A 12 27.43 -0.95 130.26
N PHE A 13 27.34 -2.21 129.84
CA PHE A 13 28.20 -2.73 128.78
C PHE A 13 27.79 -4.19 128.46
N LEU A 14 27.86 -4.54 127.18
CA LEU A 14 27.81 -5.91 126.61
C LEU A 14 26.42 -6.43 126.15
N VAL A 15 25.79 -5.71 125.23
CA VAL A 15 25.15 -6.36 124.06
C VAL A 15 26.21 -6.33 122.95
N GLY A 16 26.68 -7.50 122.54
CA GLY A 16 27.73 -7.67 121.55
C GLY A 16 27.26 -7.30 120.14
N CYS A 17 28.09 -6.50 119.46
CA CYS A 17 27.96 -6.12 118.05
C CYS A 17 28.10 -7.32 117.11
N SER A 18 27.21 -7.38 116.11
CA SER A 18 27.48 -7.97 114.80
C SER A 18 27.35 -6.84 113.79
N VAL A 19 28.46 -6.44 113.17
CA VAL A 19 28.49 -5.47 112.06
C VAL A 19 28.82 -6.22 110.77
N LYS A 20 27.90 -6.18 109.79
CA LYS A 20 28.11 -6.09 108.32
C LYS A 20 26.77 -6.36 107.62
N LYS A 21 26.39 -5.71 106.52
CA LYS A 21 27.06 -4.76 105.60
C LYS A 21 26.12 -3.53 105.42
N PRO A 22 26.58 -2.37 104.93
CA PRO A 22 25.65 -1.36 104.43
C PRO A 22 24.91 -2.00 103.24
N GLU A 23 23.58 -2.05 103.28
CA GLU A 23 22.81 -2.18 102.04
C GLU A 23 23.05 -0.91 101.25
N ALA A 24 23.42 -1.06 99.97
CA ALA A 24 23.52 0.07 99.08
C ALA A 24 22.16 0.81 99.09
N PRO A 25 22.13 2.14 99.13
CA PRO A 25 20.86 2.86 99.04
C PRO A 25 20.16 2.44 97.74
N SER A 26 18.95 1.92 97.85
CA SER A 26 18.05 1.79 96.70
C SER A 26 17.46 3.16 96.44
N TRP A 27 17.83 3.78 95.33
CA TRP A 27 17.14 4.95 94.80
C TRP A 27 16.08 4.49 93.80
N GLU A 28 14.84 4.92 94.00
CA GLU A 28 13.88 4.92 92.90
C GLU A 28 14.26 6.10 92.01
N THR A 29 14.67 5.79 90.78
CA THR A 29 14.89 6.82 89.76
C THR A 29 13.63 6.92 88.91
N THR A 30 13.14 8.14 88.72
CA THR A 30 12.09 8.40 87.72
C THR A 30 12.80 8.74 86.44
N TRP A 31 12.56 7.93 85.42
CA TRP A 31 13.10 8.14 84.09
C TRP A 31 11.97 8.61 83.18
N ASP A 32 12.17 9.77 82.57
CA ASP A 32 11.26 10.32 81.58
C ASP A 32 11.84 10.02 80.19
N LEU A 33 11.24 9.06 79.49
CA LEU A 33 11.52 8.83 78.08
C LEU A 33 10.65 9.80 77.26
N PRO A 34 11.22 10.80 76.59
CA PRO A 34 10.43 11.66 75.71
C PRO A 34 9.98 10.85 74.50
N LEU A 35 8.74 10.36 74.53
CA LEU A 35 8.08 9.84 73.34
C LEU A 35 7.72 11.04 72.46
N THR A 36 8.29 11.10 71.26
CA THR A 36 8.05 12.18 70.31
C THR A 36 6.60 12.15 69.82
N SER A 37 5.99 13.33 69.63
CA SER A 37 4.71 13.45 68.91
C SER A 37 4.94 13.08 67.45
N LYS A 38 4.37 11.97 66.99
CA LYS A 38 4.28 11.62 65.57
C LYS A 38 2.86 11.86 65.08
N ASN A 39 2.74 12.49 63.92
CA ASN A 39 1.49 12.54 63.16
C ASN A 39 1.70 11.59 61.98
N HIS A 40 0.87 10.56 61.87
CA HIS A 40 0.82 9.70 60.70
C HIS A 40 -0.37 10.14 59.85
N THR A 41 -0.09 10.53 58.63
CA THR A 41 -1.07 10.93 57.62
C THR A 41 -1.36 9.75 56.70
N ILE A 42 -2.47 9.81 55.95
CA ILE A 42 -2.74 8.84 54.87
C ILE A 42 -1.58 8.83 53.85
N GLN A 43 -0.91 9.97 53.67
CA GLN A 43 0.27 10.05 52.82
C GLN A 43 1.42 9.20 53.36
N ASP A 44 1.70 9.24 54.67
CA ASP A 44 2.73 8.40 55.28
C ASP A 44 2.40 6.91 55.16
N LEU A 45 1.12 6.53 55.26
CA LEU A 45 0.67 5.15 55.08
C LEU A 45 0.84 4.64 53.64
N ILE A 46 0.57 5.50 52.66
CA ILE A 46 0.73 5.17 51.23
C ILE A 46 2.22 5.15 50.85
N ASP A 47 3.01 6.07 51.40
CA ASP A 47 4.46 6.12 51.16
C ASP A 47 5.15 4.85 51.71
N GLU A 48 4.65 4.28 52.82
CA GLU A 48 5.11 2.99 53.36
C GLU A 48 4.69 1.78 52.48
N MET A 49 3.64 1.90 51.66
CA MET A 49 3.21 0.84 50.73
C MET A 49 4.11 0.74 49.47
N GLU A 50 4.94 1.75 49.19
CA GLU A 50 5.86 1.83 48.03
C GLU A 50 5.21 1.48 46.67
N ASP A 51 3.93 1.78 46.46
CA ASP A 51 3.19 1.36 45.25
C ASP A 51 3.14 2.44 44.16
N SER A 52 3.43 2.04 42.92
CA SER A 52 3.45 2.92 41.73
C SER A 52 2.07 3.31 41.18
N LEU A 53 0.99 2.63 41.59
CA LEU A 53 -0.38 2.86 41.12
C LEU A 53 -1.14 3.86 41.99
N ILE A 54 -0.66 4.15 43.21
CA ILE A 54 -1.27 5.17 44.07
C ILE A 54 -0.59 6.51 43.84
N THR A 55 -1.38 7.49 43.42
CA THR A 55 -0.91 8.86 43.12
C THR A 55 -1.72 9.88 43.91
N PHE A 56 -1.16 11.06 44.14
CA PHE A 56 -1.89 12.17 44.77
C PHE A 56 -2.33 13.18 43.71
N ASP A 57 -3.59 13.58 43.73
CA ASP A 57 -4.10 14.64 42.88
C ASP A 57 -3.51 16.01 43.28
N SER A 58 -3.83 17.06 42.51
CA SER A 58 -3.37 18.43 42.79
C SER A 58 -3.83 19.03 44.14
N LEU A 59 -4.80 18.39 44.80
CA LEU A 59 -5.34 18.76 46.10
C LEU A 59 -4.78 17.88 47.24
N GLY A 60 -3.94 16.89 46.90
CA GLY A 60 -3.37 15.94 47.85
C GLY A 60 -4.29 14.77 48.19
N ASN A 61 -5.35 14.53 47.41
CA ASN A 61 -6.19 13.35 47.60
C ASN A 61 -5.54 12.15 46.90
N PRO A 62 -5.53 10.98 47.55
CA PRO A 62 -4.96 9.79 46.95
C PRO A 62 -5.94 9.22 45.91
N GLY A 63 -5.41 8.76 44.78
CA GLY A 63 -6.13 8.11 43.68
C GLY A 63 -5.35 6.93 43.13
N PHE A 64 -6.07 5.95 42.60
CA PHE A 64 -5.55 4.83 41.83
C PHE A 64 -5.44 5.23 40.35
N THR A 65 -4.25 5.15 39.78
CA THR A 65 -3.98 5.54 38.40
C THR A 65 -3.24 4.42 37.67
N ILE A 66 -3.79 3.97 36.55
CA ILE A 66 -3.09 3.12 35.59
C ILE A 66 -2.89 3.94 34.32
N THR A 67 -1.64 4.16 33.95
CA THR A 67 -1.28 4.77 32.67
C THR A 67 -0.59 3.73 31.78
N GLN A 68 -1.00 3.70 30.52
CA GLN A 68 -0.42 2.83 29.51
C GLN A 68 -0.37 3.57 28.16
N GLU A 69 0.79 3.56 27.52
CA GLU A 69 0.95 4.06 26.15
C GLU A 69 0.20 3.13 25.19
N PHE A 70 -0.53 3.72 24.26
CA PHE A 70 -1.19 3.04 23.15
C PHE A 70 -0.22 3.00 21.96
N ASP A 71 0.15 1.78 21.56
CA ASP A 71 1.16 1.56 20.53
C ASP A 71 0.82 2.22 19.19
N THR A 72 1.87 2.57 18.45
CA THR A 72 1.70 3.22 17.14
C THR A 72 1.20 2.22 16.12
N VAL A 73 -0.01 2.45 15.60
CA VAL A 73 -0.60 1.65 14.52
C VAL A 73 -0.33 2.37 13.19
N SER A 74 0.44 1.74 12.31
CA SER A 74 0.88 2.31 11.02
C SER A 74 0.04 1.78 9.85
N VAL A 75 -0.04 2.57 8.77
CA VAL A 75 -0.83 2.22 7.57
C VAL A 75 -0.01 1.45 6.50
N ASP A 76 1.32 1.38 6.63
CA ASP A 76 2.27 0.89 5.62
C ASP A 76 1.90 -0.49 5.01
N ASP A 77 1.51 -1.45 5.85
CA ASP A 77 1.27 -2.83 5.41
C ASP A 77 0.04 -3.03 4.51
N ASN A 78 -0.80 -2.00 4.34
CA ASN A 78 -2.11 -2.13 3.69
C ASN A 78 -2.28 -1.30 2.38
N LEU A 79 -1.23 -0.59 1.92
CA LEU A 79 -1.30 0.23 0.70
C LEU A 79 -0.86 -0.51 -0.56
N SER A 80 -1.62 -1.55 -0.95
CA SER A 80 -1.36 -2.33 -2.17
C SER A 80 -2.56 -2.32 -3.12
N ALA A 81 -2.28 -2.46 -4.42
CA ALA A 81 -3.30 -2.71 -5.43
C ALA A 81 -3.06 -4.05 -6.13
N PRO A 82 -4.12 -4.79 -6.50
CA PRO A 82 -3.96 -6.00 -7.29
C PRO A 82 -3.34 -5.67 -8.64
N GLY A 83 -2.36 -6.48 -9.07
CA GLY A 83 -1.76 -6.36 -10.40
C GLY A 83 -2.77 -6.54 -11.53
N ALA A 84 -2.46 -6.00 -12.70
CA ALA A 84 -3.32 -6.02 -13.88
C ALA A 84 -2.53 -6.41 -15.14
N ASN A 85 -3.08 -7.37 -15.90
CA ASN A 85 -2.48 -7.90 -17.11
C ASN A 85 -3.34 -7.55 -18.33
N HIS A 86 -2.70 -7.16 -19.43
CA HIS A 86 -3.38 -7.10 -20.72
C HIS A 86 -2.47 -7.50 -21.89
N THR A 87 -3.04 -8.18 -22.88
CA THR A 87 -2.34 -8.56 -24.12
C THR A 87 -3.04 -7.95 -25.31
N HIS A 88 -2.29 -7.25 -26.17
CA HIS A 88 -2.75 -6.75 -27.45
C HIS A 88 -1.96 -7.40 -28.59
N SER A 89 -2.66 -7.72 -29.67
CA SER A 89 -2.08 -8.40 -30.83
C SER A 89 -2.64 -7.74 -32.08
N ASP A 90 -1.76 -7.22 -32.94
CA ASP A 90 -2.13 -6.67 -34.23
C ASP A 90 -1.43 -7.42 -35.36
N SER A 91 -2.14 -7.65 -36.47
CA SER A 91 -1.57 -8.25 -37.67
C SER A 91 -0.87 -7.19 -38.52
N LEU A 92 0.15 -7.52 -39.30
CA LEU A 92 0.82 -6.61 -40.24
C LEU A 92 -0.18 -5.93 -41.17
N GLY A 93 -1.23 -6.66 -41.58
CA GLY A 93 -2.26 -6.16 -42.47
C GLY A 93 -1.79 -6.07 -43.92
N VAL A 94 -2.61 -5.47 -44.77
CA VAL A 94 -2.25 -5.26 -46.18
C VAL A 94 -1.19 -4.17 -46.25
N VAL A 95 -0.15 -4.39 -47.05
CA VAL A 95 0.97 -3.46 -47.21
C VAL A 95 0.91 -2.84 -48.61
N ASP A 96 1.13 -1.53 -48.70
CA ASP A 96 1.32 -0.88 -49.99
C ASP A 96 2.79 -0.99 -50.40
N ILE A 97 3.04 -1.42 -51.63
CA ILE A 97 4.39 -1.46 -52.22
C ILE A 97 4.53 -0.42 -53.32
N ASP A 98 5.77 0.02 -53.53
CA ASP A 98 6.08 0.96 -54.59
C ASP A 98 5.82 0.31 -55.97
N PRO A 99 5.07 0.98 -56.86
CA PRO A 99 4.76 0.43 -58.17
C PRO A 99 6.04 0.26 -59.00
N PRO A 100 6.23 -0.89 -59.68
CA PRO A 100 7.37 -1.07 -60.56
C PRO A 100 7.27 -0.14 -61.78
N VAL A 101 8.43 0.27 -62.29
CA VAL A 101 8.54 0.94 -63.58
C VAL A 101 8.71 -0.13 -64.66
N ILE A 102 7.89 -0.04 -65.71
CA ILE A 102 7.92 -0.96 -66.84
C ILE A 102 8.30 -0.16 -68.09
N ASN A 103 9.21 -0.70 -68.90
CA ASN A 103 9.54 -0.12 -70.20
C ASN A 103 8.47 -0.54 -71.22
N PRO A 104 7.98 0.37 -72.08
CA PRO A 104 7.02 0.02 -73.14
C PRO A 104 7.60 -0.98 -74.14
N ALA A 105 6.75 -1.88 -74.63
CA ALA A 105 7.05 -2.73 -75.79
C ALA A 105 6.78 -1.95 -77.08
N SER A 106 7.62 -2.14 -78.10
CA SER A 106 7.49 -1.48 -79.40
C SER A 106 7.58 -2.50 -80.52
N PHE A 107 6.58 -2.53 -81.39
CA PHE A 107 6.49 -3.46 -82.51
C PHE A 107 6.43 -2.69 -83.80
N SER A 108 7.47 -2.81 -84.64
CA SER A 108 7.45 -2.24 -85.97
C SER A 108 6.49 -3.01 -86.87
N PHE A 109 6.12 -2.40 -88.00
CA PHE A 109 5.30 -3.06 -89.01
C PHE A 109 5.89 -4.41 -89.48
N ALA A 110 7.22 -4.52 -89.49
CA ALA A 110 7.92 -5.75 -89.87
C ALA A 110 7.87 -6.82 -88.77
N ASP A 111 7.91 -6.43 -87.49
CA ASP A 111 7.86 -7.36 -86.36
C ASP A 111 6.51 -8.06 -86.30
N LEU A 112 5.42 -7.36 -86.64
CA LEU A 112 4.06 -7.91 -86.64
C LEU A 112 3.76 -8.85 -87.83
N ASP A 113 4.72 -9.09 -88.73
CA ASP A 113 4.57 -9.97 -89.91
C ASP A 113 3.33 -9.64 -90.77
N ILE A 114 2.90 -8.37 -90.80
CA ILE A 114 1.72 -7.93 -91.54
C ILE A 114 2.03 -7.98 -93.05
N PRO A 115 1.35 -8.81 -93.86
CA PRO A 115 1.60 -8.91 -95.29
C PRO A 115 1.28 -7.58 -96.00
N GLU A 116 2.26 -7.08 -96.76
CA GLU A 116 2.08 -5.94 -97.66
C GLU A 116 2.19 -6.39 -99.13
N SER A 117 1.28 -5.90 -99.98
CA SER A 117 1.38 -6.04 -101.43
C SER A 117 1.03 -4.73 -102.12
N ALA A 118 2.00 -4.16 -102.84
CA ALA A 118 1.84 -2.92 -103.61
C ALA A 118 1.29 -1.72 -102.78
N GLY A 119 1.75 -1.56 -101.53
CA GLY A 119 1.30 -0.47 -100.65
C GLY A 119 -0.08 -0.68 -100.02
N GLN A 120 -0.60 -1.90 -100.02
CA GLN A 120 -1.88 -2.25 -99.41
C GLN A 120 -1.75 -3.47 -98.50
N VAL A 121 -2.54 -3.45 -97.43
CA VAL A 121 -2.79 -4.62 -96.57
C VAL A 121 -3.92 -5.45 -97.19
N PRO A 122 -3.76 -6.78 -97.36
CA PRO A 122 -4.81 -7.68 -97.83
C PRO A 122 -6.07 -7.67 -96.96
N VAL A 123 -7.18 -8.13 -97.52
CA VAL A 123 -8.42 -8.37 -96.76
C VAL A 123 -8.21 -9.43 -95.67
N ASP A 124 -8.86 -9.26 -94.53
CA ASP A 124 -8.88 -10.20 -93.40
C ASP A 124 -7.46 -10.62 -92.94
N THR A 125 -6.59 -9.63 -92.75
CA THR A 125 -5.23 -9.84 -92.28
C THR A 125 -5.22 -9.95 -90.75
N PHE A 126 -4.55 -10.95 -90.21
CA PHE A 126 -4.36 -11.15 -88.78
C PHE A 126 -2.86 -11.18 -88.46
N PHE A 127 -2.49 -10.64 -87.30
CA PHE A 127 -1.14 -10.73 -86.78
C PHE A 127 -1.16 -11.24 -85.35
N THR A 128 -0.06 -11.89 -84.96
CA THR A 128 0.19 -12.34 -83.60
C THR A 128 1.64 -12.10 -83.28
N GLU A 129 1.92 -11.52 -82.13
CA GLU A 129 3.27 -11.29 -81.67
C GLU A 129 3.31 -11.47 -80.15
N ASP A 130 4.45 -11.87 -79.61
CA ASP A 130 4.67 -11.92 -78.17
C ASP A 130 5.91 -11.13 -77.79
N ASP A 131 5.82 -10.41 -76.67
CA ASP A 131 6.97 -9.76 -76.06
C ASP A 131 6.98 -9.98 -74.56
N THR A 132 8.18 -10.21 -74.03
CA THR A 132 8.39 -10.36 -72.60
C THR A 132 9.11 -9.12 -72.11
N LEU A 133 8.39 -8.32 -71.32
CA LEU A 133 8.89 -7.06 -70.79
C LEU A 133 10.07 -7.30 -69.85
N ASP A 134 10.89 -6.26 -69.69
CA ASP A 134 11.99 -6.28 -68.71
C ASP A 134 11.46 -6.65 -67.32
N ALA A 135 12.20 -7.53 -66.64
CA ALA A 135 11.86 -7.87 -65.27
C ALA A 135 12.04 -6.64 -64.37
N PHE A 136 11.06 -6.37 -63.52
CA PHE A 136 11.12 -5.25 -62.60
C PHE A 136 11.81 -5.63 -61.28
N THR A 137 12.38 -4.63 -60.59
CA THR A 137 13.22 -4.84 -59.41
C THR A 137 12.51 -4.59 -58.09
N SER A 138 11.30 -4.03 -58.06
CA SER A 138 10.65 -3.69 -56.77
C SER A 138 10.05 -4.91 -56.06
N PHE A 139 9.77 -6.00 -56.78
CA PHE A 139 9.34 -7.26 -56.16
C PHE A 139 9.63 -8.48 -57.02
N THR A 140 9.72 -9.65 -56.39
CA THR A 140 9.82 -10.97 -57.03
C THR A 140 8.44 -11.56 -57.30
N SER A 141 7.56 -11.55 -56.30
CA SER A 141 6.18 -12.03 -56.41
C SER A 141 5.28 -11.34 -55.40
N VAL A 142 4.03 -11.10 -55.79
CA VAL A 142 3.01 -10.49 -54.94
C VAL A 142 1.65 -11.14 -55.16
N ASP A 143 0.91 -11.31 -54.08
CA ASP A 143 -0.52 -11.58 -54.11
C ASP A 143 -1.26 -10.26 -53.89
N VAL A 144 -1.88 -9.76 -54.96
CA VAL A 144 -2.49 -8.43 -54.97
C VAL A 144 -3.82 -8.46 -54.23
N TYR A 145 -3.90 -7.69 -53.14
CA TYR A 145 -5.16 -7.43 -52.45
C TYR A 145 -5.99 -6.42 -53.25
N GLN A 146 -5.38 -5.30 -53.63
CA GLN A 146 -5.99 -4.26 -54.45
C GLN A 146 -4.96 -3.57 -55.32
N GLY A 147 -5.33 -3.27 -56.56
CA GLY A 147 -4.45 -2.59 -57.51
C GLY A 147 -4.99 -2.67 -58.92
N TYR A 148 -4.40 -1.89 -59.80
CA TYR A 148 -4.76 -1.87 -61.21
C TYR A 148 -3.52 -1.84 -62.09
N LEU A 149 -3.63 -2.46 -63.26
CA LEU A 149 -2.67 -2.31 -64.36
C LEU A 149 -3.34 -1.48 -65.45
N LEU A 150 -2.71 -0.41 -65.89
CA LEU A 150 -3.11 0.37 -67.05
C LEU A 150 -2.33 -0.14 -68.26
N ILE A 151 -3.05 -0.52 -69.31
CA ILE A 151 -2.47 -0.75 -70.64
C ILE A 151 -2.86 0.40 -71.54
N GLU A 152 -1.86 1.00 -72.17
CA GLU A 152 -2.01 2.03 -73.19
C GLU A 152 -1.36 1.55 -74.49
N ILE A 153 -2.11 1.55 -75.58
CA ILE A 153 -1.64 1.18 -76.90
C ILE A 153 -1.65 2.41 -77.79
N VAL A 154 -0.50 2.74 -78.36
CA VAL A 154 -0.32 3.83 -79.34
C VAL A 154 -0.05 3.19 -80.69
N ASN A 155 -0.88 3.48 -81.68
CA ASN A 155 -0.71 2.97 -83.04
C ASN A 155 -0.14 4.05 -83.95
N GLU A 156 1.10 3.89 -84.43
CA GLU A 156 1.73 4.79 -85.41
C GLU A 156 2.22 4.05 -86.67
N LEU A 157 1.68 2.84 -86.90
CA LEU A 157 2.08 1.92 -87.98
C LEU A 157 1.76 2.41 -89.40
N GLY A 158 1.03 3.53 -89.57
CA GLY A 158 0.55 3.98 -90.87
C GLY A 158 -0.72 3.27 -91.34
N ILE A 159 -1.36 2.48 -90.48
CA ILE A 159 -2.57 1.70 -90.78
C ILE A 159 -3.52 1.66 -89.57
N ASP A 160 -4.83 1.60 -89.79
CA ASP A 160 -5.82 1.43 -88.72
C ASP A 160 -5.87 -0.04 -88.27
N ILE A 161 -5.82 -0.31 -86.97
CA ILE A 161 -6.04 -1.65 -86.40
C ILE A 161 -7.54 -1.84 -86.19
N ASP A 162 -8.14 -2.91 -86.72
CA ASP A 162 -9.59 -3.15 -86.64
C ASP A 162 -10.00 -3.71 -85.27
N SER A 163 -9.19 -4.60 -84.72
CA SER A 163 -9.30 -5.06 -83.33
C SER A 163 -7.96 -5.57 -82.84
N ILE A 164 -7.70 -5.44 -81.55
CA ILE A 164 -6.52 -6.02 -80.91
C ILE A 164 -6.90 -6.58 -79.54
N ALA A 165 -6.47 -7.81 -79.27
CA ALA A 165 -6.52 -8.43 -77.97
C ALA A 165 -5.10 -8.60 -77.42
N VAL A 166 -4.87 -8.21 -76.17
CA VAL A 166 -3.61 -8.38 -75.46
C VAL A 166 -3.86 -9.34 -74.30
N VAL A 167 -3.28 -10.53 -74.37
CA VAL A 167 -3.29 -11.51 -73.28
C VAL A 167 -2.05 -11.26 -72.44
N ILE A 168 -2.26 -10.99 -71.16
CA ILE A 168 -1.20 -10.61 -70.23
C ILE A 168 -0.91 -11.81 -69.35
N ILE A 169 0.34 -12.23 -69.31
CA ILE A 169 0.76 -13.45 -68.64
C ILE A 169 1.83 -13.11 -67.61
N ALA A 170 1.63 -13.54 -66.36
CA ALA A 170 2.68 -13.54 -65.35
C ALA A 170 3.59 -14.75 -65.59
N ILE A 171 4.89 -14.51 -65.77
CA ILE A 171 5.88 -15.60 -65.87
C ILE A 171 6.37 -15.99 -64.48
N CYS A 172 6.30 -17.28 -64.19
CA CYS A 172 6.85 -17.90 -62.99
C CYS A 172 7.84 -18.98 -63.41
N ASP A 173 9.10 -18.90 -62.99
CA ASP A 173 10.16 -19.85 -63.35
C ASP A 173 9.85 -21.31 -62.97
N THR A 174 8.94 -21.52 -62.01
CA THR A 174 8.67 -22.83 -61.40
C THR A 174 7.22 -23.30 -61.54
N CYS A 175 6.35 -22.56 -62.23
CA CYS A 175 4.91 -22.89 -62.32
C CYS A 175 4.31 -22.58 -63.69
N THR A 176 3.11 -23.11 -63.95
CA THR A 176 2.40 -22.88 -65.22
C THR A 176 2.15 -21.39 -65.40
N PRO A 177 2.48 -20.78 -66.56
CA PRO A 177 2.21 -19.37 -66.83
C PRO A 177 0.75 -19.05 -66.53
N ASN A 178 0.54 -17.99 -65.73
CA ASN A 178 -0.79 -17.60 -65.29
C ASN A 178 -1.27 -16.42 -66.12
N VAL A 179 -2.42 -16.57 -66.79
CA VAL A 179 -3.05 -15.45 -67.49
C VAL A 179 -3.60 -14.49 -66.44
N ILE A 180 -3.00 -13.30 -66.35
CA ILE A 180 -3.46 -12.22 -65.49
C ILE A 180 -4.81 -11.75 -66.02
N ASP A 181 -4.88 -11.33 -67.29
CA ASP A 181 -6.12 -10.91 -67.92
C ASP A 181 -6.02 -10.94 -69.45
N THR A 182 -7.14 -10.74 -70.14
CA THR A 182 -7.19 -10.52 -71.59
C THR A 182 -7.92 -9.21 -71.86
N VAL A 183 -7.20 -8.24 -72.41
CA VAL A 183 -7.74 -6.92 -72.74
C VAL A 183 -8.09 -6.87 -74.22
N ILE A 184 -9.33 -6.51 -74.55
CA ILE A 184 -9.81 -6.44 -75.93
C ILE A 184 -10.19 -5.00 -76.27
N PHE A 185 -9.69 -4.53 -77.41
CA PHE A 185 -10.01 -3.25 -78.03
C PHE A 185 -10.88 -3.51 -79.27
N GLU A 186 -12.18 -3.71 -79.05
CA GLU A 186 -13.15 -4.10 -80.10
C GLU A 186 -13.43 -3.01 -81.14
N ASP A 187 -13.29 -1.73 -80.76
CA ASP A 187 -13.51 -0.59 -81.67
C ASP A 187 -12.28 -0.28 -82.55
N GLY A 188 -11.22 -1.08 -82.44
CA GLY A 188 -9.96 -0.85 -83.13
C GLY A 188 -9.16 0.33 -82.58
N ILE A 189 -8.03 0.62 -83.21
CA ILE A 189 -7.15 1.75 -82.88
C ILE A 189 -6.71 2.40 -84.20
N LEU A 190 -7.17 3.62 -84.43
CA LEU A 190 -6.81 4.40 -85.62
C LEU A 190 -5.31 4.72 -85.65
N ASP A 191 -4.75 4.87 -86.85
CA ASP A 191 -3.39 5.36 -87.03
C ASP A 191 -3.20 6.75 -86.38
N GLY A 192 -2.07 6.94 -85.70
CA GLY A 192 -1.74 8.12 -84.90
C GLY A 192 -2.58 8.31 -83.63
N SER A 193 -3.32 7.29 -83.18
CA SER A 193 -4.20 7.36 -82.00
C SER A 193 -3.76 6.45 -80.85
N THR A 194 -4.20 6.81 -79.65
CA THR A 194 -3.96 6.07 -78.41
C THR A 194 -5.27 5.51 -77.86
N SER A 195 -5.22 4.28 -77.34
CA SER A 195 -6.34 3.67 -76.62
C SER A 195 -5.84 3.03 -75.34
N SER A 196 -6.59 3.16 -74.25
CA SER A 196 -6.18 2.61 -72.95
C SER A 196 -7.29 1.82 -72.24
N ARG A 197 -6.88 0.89 -71.40
CA ARG A 197 -7.75 0.03 -70.58
C ARG A 197 -7.10 -0.23 -69.22
N GLN A 198 -7.93 -0.23 -68.18
CA GLN A 198 -7.51 -0.53 -66.83
C GLN A 198 -7.99 -1.92 -66.44
N ILE A 199 -7.07 -2.72 -65.91
CA ILE A 199 -7.27 -4.10 -65.49
C ILE A 199 -7.29 -4.14 -63.97
N ASN A 200 -8.32 -4.76 -63.39
CA ASN A 200 -8.38 -4.98 -61.95
C ASN A 200 -7.48 -6.15 -61.57
N LEU A 201 -6.53 -5.93 -60.67
CA LEU A 201 -5.59 -6.95 -60.21
C LEU A 201 -6.00 -7.62 -58.89
N THR A 202 -7.11 -7.22 -58.26
CA THR A 202 -7.59 -7.81 -57.01
C THR A 202 -7.68 -9.33 -57.08
N GLY A 203 -7.01 -10.00 -56.14
CA GLY A 203 -6.96 -11.46 -56.01
C GLY A 203 -6.07 -12.15 -57.05
N LYS A 204 -5.34 -11.39 -57.88
CA LYS A 204 -4.38 -11.95 -58.83
C LYS A 204 -2.99 -12.01 -58.21
N GLN A 205 -2.22 -12.99 -58.66
CA GLN A 205 -0.81 -13.11 -58.33
C GLN A 205 0.02 -12.53 -59.48
N LEU A 206 1.01 -11.71 -59.14
CA LEU A 206 2.00 -11.19 -60.08
C LEU A 206 3.39 -11.71 -59.69
N THR A 207 4.23 -11.84 -60.70
CA THR A 207 5.67 -12.13 -60.60
C THR A 207 6.43 -10.98 -61.22
N ASN A 208 7.75 -10.98 -61.09
CA ASN A 208 8.59 -9.86 -61.50
C ASN A 208 8.70 -9.60 -63.00
N GLN A 209 7.93 -10.31 -63.82
CA GLN A 209 7.99 -10.22 -65.26
C GLN A 209 6.62 -10.51 -65.90
N ILE A 210 6.29 -9.72 -66.92
CA ILE A 210 5.03 -9.80 -67.66
C ILE A 210 5.33 -10.10 -69.13
N THR A 211 4.59 -11.04 -69.70
CA THR A 211 4.55 -11.27 -71.15
C THR A 211 3.24 -10.76 -71.72
N LEU A 212 3.33 -10.09 -72.86
CA LEU A 212 2.22 -9.63 -73.65
C LEU A 212 2.10 -10.51 -74.90
N ASN A 213 0.98 -11.21 -75.06
CA ASN A 213 0.66 -11.88 -76.32
C ASN A 213 -0.41 -11.06 -77.05
N LEU A 214 -0.04 -10.53 -78.21
CA LEU A 214 -0.86 -9.70 -79.06
C LEU A 214 -1.58 -10.56 -80.10
N TYR A 215 -2.87 -10.27 -80.31
CA TYR A 215 -3.67 -10.84 -81.39
C TYR A 215 -4.43 -9.70 -82.06
N GLY A 216 -3.99 -9.31 -83.26
CA GLY A 216 -4.58 -8.19 -83.99
C GLY A 216 -5.23 -8.59 -85.30
N ALA A 217 -6.24 -7.83 -85.71
CA ALA A 217 -6.88 -7.92 -87.00
C ALA A 217 -6.84 -6.56 -87.71
N VAL A 218 -6.60 -6.59 -89.02
CA VAL A 218 -6.50 -5.42 -89.88
C VAL A 218 -7.38 -5.64 -91.11
N LYS A 219 -8.20 -4.64 -91.45
CA LYS A 219 -9.00 -4.64 -92.67
C LYS A 219 -8.16 -4.21 -93.87
N SER A 220 -8.65 -4.47 -95.08
CA SER A 220 -7.96 -4.02 -96.28
C SER A 220 -7.91 -2.51 -96.35
N GLN A 221 -6.70 -1.96 -96.43
CA GLN A 221 -6.44 -0.53 -96.48
C GLN A 221 -5.12 -0.23 -97.20
N THR A 222 -4.96 1.03 -97.58
CA THR A 222 -3.68 1.54 -98.11
C THR A 222 -2.77 1.88 -96.94
N ILE A 223 -1.50 1.50 -97.03
CA ILE A 223 -0.50 1.80 -96.02
C ILE A 223 -0.10 3.27 -96.17
N ASN A 224 -0.35 4.08 -95.14
CA ASN A 224 0.21 5.44 -95.05
C ASN A 224 1.69 5.35 -94.67
N GLN A 225 2.42 6.46 -94.81
CA GLN A 225 3.80 6.51 -94.32
C GLN A 225 3.78 6.34 -92.79
N PRO A 226 4.39 5.26 -92.23
CA PRO A 226 4.43 5.07 -90.78
C PRO A 226 5.13 6.26 -90.12
N THR A 227 4.59 6.71 -89.00
CA THR A 227 5.19 7.78 -88.19
C THR A 227 5.96 7.23 -86.99
N GLY A 228 5.71 5.96 -86.66
CA GLY A 228 6.36 5.20 -85.60
C GLY A 228 5.94 3.73 -85.63
N ASP A 229 5.95 3.12 -84.45
CA ASP A 229 5.63 1.71 -84.21
C ASP A 229 4.27 1.54 -83.52
N LEU A 230 3.82 0.31 -83.34
CA LEU A 230 2.79 -0.02 -82.36
C LEU A 230 3.46 -0.11 -80.98
N THR A 231 3.20 0.86 -80.10
CA THR A 231 3.76 0.88 -78.75
C THR A 231 2.71 0.41 -77.74
N ILE A 232 3.08 -0.48 -76.83
CA ILE A 232 2.25 -0.89 -75.70
C ILE A 232 2.97 -0.50 -74.40
N ASP A 233 2.40 0.45 -73.67
CA ASP A 233 2.83 0.85 -72.35
C ASP A 233 1.97 0.16 -71.28
N CYS A 234 2.63 -0.38 -70.26
CA CYS A 234 2.01 -1.03 -69.11
C CYS A 234 2.46 -0.29 -67.86
N SER A 235 1.53 0.25 -67.08
CA SER A 235 1.88 1.00 -65.87
C SER A 235 0.91 0.75 -64.72
N PHE A 236 1.37 0.99 -63.49
CA PHE A 236 0.53 0.94 -62.30
C PHE A 236 0.10 2.37 -61.95
N PRO A 237 -1.14 2.79 -62.27
CA PRO A 237 -1.57 4.18 -62.11
C PRO A 237 -1.69 4.62 -60.63
N SER A 238 -1.66 3.66 -59.70
CA SER A 238 -1.61 3.84 -58.25
C SER A 238 -0.70 2.79 -57.64
N GLY A 239 -0.33 2.96 -56.36
CA GLY A 239 0.34 1.91 -55.58
C GLY A 239 -0.46 0.60 -55.57
N ILE A 240 0.24 -0.50 -55.28
CA ILE A 240 -0.34 -1.84 -55.20
C ILE A 240 -0.39 -2.25 -53.74
N SER A 241 -1.56 -2.64 -53.26
CA SER A 241 -1.74 -3.18 -51.92
C SER A 241 -1.69 -4.70 -51.98
N VAL A 242 -0.84 -5.33 -51.17
CA VAL A 242 -0.55 -6.77 -51.24
C VAL A 242 -0.91 -7.49 -49.93
N SER A 243 -1.45 -8.70 -50.05
CA SER A 243 -1.72 -9.58 -48.89
C SER A 243 -0.54 -10.50 -48.55
N SER A 244 0.34 -10.73 -49.52
CA SER A 244 1.57 -11.51 -49.36
C SER A 244 2.54 -11.06 -50.45
N ALA A 245 3.83 -10.98 -50.16
CA ALA A 245 4.81 -10.52 -51.13
C ALA A 245 6.23 -10.99 -50.79
N VAL A 246 7.07 -11.10 -51.82
CA VAL A 246 8.53 -11.09 -51.71
C VAL A 246 8.99 -9.84 -52.46
N ALA A 247 9.18 -8.74 -51.73
CA ALA A 247 9.32 -7.40 -52.32
C ALA A 247 10.23 -6.47 -51.52
N GLU A 248 10.65 -5.36 -52.14
CA GLU A 248 11.12 -4.18 -51.41
C GLU A 248 9.92 -3.57 -50.68
N ILE A 249 9.94 -3.59 -49.34
CA ILE A 249 8.87 -3.05 -48.53
C ILE A 249 9.21 -1.60 -48.18
N PRO A 250 8.35 -0.61 -48.48
CA PRO A 250 8.57 0.76 -48.05
C PRO A 250 8.41 0.87 -46.54
N GLY A 251 9.05 1.86 -45.92
CA GLY A 251 8.87 2.12 -44.49
C GLY A 251 7.48 2.69 -44.19
N PHE A 252 6.87 2.27 -43.09
CA PHE A 252 5.57 2.76 -42.64
C PHE A 252 5.42 2.66 -41.12
N THR A 253 4.41 3.32 -40.57
CA THR A 253 4.15 3.34 -39.13
C THR A 253 2.81 2.69 -38.80
N LYS A 254 2.75 2.03 -37.65
CA LYS A 254 1.51 1.52 -37.05
C LYS A 254 1.35 2.04 -35.63
N ASP A 255 0.21 2.65 -35.36
CA ASP A 255 -0.17 3.06 -34.02
C ASP A 255 -1.01 1.96 -33.36
N ILE A 256 -0.61 1.60 -32.14
CA ILE A 256 -1.22 0.58 -31.31
C ILE A 256 -1.60 1.24 -30.00
N THR A 257 -2.89 1.20 -29.64
CA THR A 257 -3.37 1.68 -28.34
C THR A 257 -3.91 0.52 -27.55
N GLN A 258 -3.42 0.39 -26.32
CA GLN A 258 -3.78 -0.65 -25.39
C GLN A 258 -4.30 -0.03 -24.09
N GLN A 259 -5.36 -0.62 -23.51
CA GLN A 259 -5.92 -0.17 -22.23
C GLN A 259 -5.98 -1.34 -21.24
N ILE A 260 -5.37 -1.16 -20.07
CA ILE A 260 -5.46 -2.09 -18.95
C ILE A 260 -6.57 -1.58 -18.02
N GLN A 261 -7.57 -2.41 -17.73
CA GLN A 261 -8.66 -2.03 -16.82
C GLN A 261 -8.32 -2.32 -15.36
N LEU A 262 -8.54 -1.34 -14.50
CA LEU A 262 -8.44 -1.43 -13.05
C LEU A 262 -9.85 -1.61 -12.50
N ASN A 263 -10.17 -2.83 -12.11
CA ASN A 263 -11.49 -3.21 -11.60
C ASN A 263 -11.59 -3.09 -10.08
N ASP A 264 -10.78 -2.22 -9.48
CA ASP A 264 -10.86 -1.89 -8.06
C ASP A 264 -12.10 -1.01 -7.79
N GLU A 265 -12.71 -1.14 -6.62
CA GLU A 265 -13.83 -0.28 -6.22
C GLU A 265 -13.34 1.11 -5.77
N SER A 266 -12.07 1.22 -5.39
CA SER A 266 -11.39 2.47 -5.13
C SER A 266 -11.13 3.23 -6.43
N ILE A 267 -11.22 4.56 -6.37
CA ILE A 267 -10.90 5.45 -7.47
C ILE A 267 -9.64 6.21 -7.08
N ILE A 268 -8.54 5.94 -7.77
CA ILE A 268 -7.25 6.60 -7.56
C ILE A 268 -7.21 7.88 -8.39
N TYR A 269 -6.95 9.01 -7.75
CA TYR A 269 -6.70 10.29 -8.44
C TYR A 269 -5.20 10.47 -8.73
N GLU A 270 -4.38 10.13 -7.74
CA GLU A 270 -2.93 10.19 -7.81
C GLU A 270 -2.34 9.28 -6.74
N ALA A 271 -1.33 8.51 -7.10
CA ALA A 271 -0.54 7.73 -6.16
C ALA A 271 0.96 7.87 -6.46
N VAL A 272 1.80 7.66 -5.47
CA VAL A 272 3.25 7.52 -5.65
C VAL A 272 3.59 6.07 -5.37
N ILE A 273 4.24 5.42 -6.34
CA ILE A 273 4.60 4.00 -6.27
C ILE A 273 5.87 3.86 -5.41
N ASP A 274 5.81 3.04 -4.36
CA ASP A 274 6.97 2.67 -3.55
C ASP A 274 7.70 1.46 -4.14
N ASN A 275 6.93 0.50 -4.65
CA ASN A 275 7.40 -0.68 -5.37
C ASN A 275 6.38 -1.05 -6.46
N GLY A 276 6.85 -1.52 -7.61
CA GLY A 276 6.00 -1.96 -8.71
C GLY A 276 6.80 -2.21 -9.97
N THR A 277 6.30 -3.09 -10.83
CA THR A 277 6.99 -3.47 -12.07
C THR A 277 6.08 -3.34 -13.28
N MET A 278 6.57 -2.71 -14.35
CA MET A 278 6.00 -2.79 -15.69
C MET A 278 6.76 -3.88 -16.46
N THR A 279 6.07 -4.93 -16.89
CA THR A 279 6.64 -5.93 -17.78
C THR A 279 6.06 -5.80 -19.18
N LEU A 280 6.94 -5.80 -20.17
CA LEU A 280 6.60 -5.69 -21.58
C LEU A 280 7.15 -6.92 -22.32
N GLN A 281 6.29 -7.56 -23.10
CA GLN A 281 6.69 -8.58 -24.06
C GLN A 281 6.26 -8.13 -25.45
N ILE A 282 7.25 -7.91 -26.31
CA ILE A 282 7.06 -7.46 -27.69
C ILE A 282 7.52 -8.59 -28.61
N ILE A 283 6.60 -9.13 -29.40
CA ILE A 283 6.87 -10.22 -30.33
C ILE A 283 6.71 -9.67 -31.74
N ASN A 284 7.79 -9.75 -32.51
CA ASN A 284 7.79 -9.46 -33.94
C ASN A 284 7.88 -10.79 -34.70
N GLN A 285 6.74 -11.26 -35.24
CA GLN A 285 6.67 -12.44 -36.10
C GLN A 285 6.76 -12.09 -37.59
N THR A 286 7.09 -10.84 -37.92
CA THR A 286 7.34 -10.42 -39.30
C THR A 286 8.81 -10.67 -39.66
N ASN A 287 9.12 -10.63 -40.95
CA ASN A 287 10.50 -10.61 -41.43
C ASN A 287 11.12 -9.20 -41.49
N LEU A 288 10.41 -8.19 -40.97
CA LEU A 288 10.80 -6.79 -41.04
C LEU A 288 11.42 -6.33 -39.71
N THR A 289 12.38 -5.41 -39.79
CA THR A 289 12.89 -4.75 -38.58
C THR A 289 11.95 -3.59 -38.24
N MET A 290 11.62 -3.46 -36.95
CA MET A 290 10.79 -2.36 -36.47
C MET A 290 11.46 -1.61 -35.32
N ILE A 291 11.31 -0.29 -35.28
CA ILE A 291 11.56 0.52 -34.09
C ILE A 291 10.22 0.66 -33.38
N ILE A 292 10.18 0.35 -32.08
CA ILE A 292 8.97 0.48 -31.29
C ILE A 292 9.16 1.56 -30.24
N ASP A 293 8.25 2.52 -30.21
CA ASP A 293 8.17 3.60 -29.24
C ASP A 293 6.91 3.39 -28.39
N ILE A 294 7.09 2.96 -27.13
CA ILE A 294 6.02 2.75 -26.16
C ILE A 294 6.00 3.92 -25.17
N SER A 295 4.81 4.39 -24.82
CA SER A 295 4.61 5.42 -23.80
C SER A 295 3.34 5.21 -23.00
N SER A 296 3.34 5.71 -21.77
CA SER A 296 2.15 5.81 -20.94
C SER A 296 2.18 7.12 -20.15
N SER A 297 1.14 7.95 -20.33
CA SER A 297 0.97 9.16 -19.55
C SER A 297 0.46 8.90 -18.13
N ASN A 298 0.04 7.68 -17.81
CA ASN A 298 -0.45 7.34 -16.48
C ASN A 298 0.67 7.17 -15.47
N PHE A 299 1.92 7.03 -15.92
CA PHE A 299 3.10 6.92 -15.07
C PHE A 299 4.05 8.07 -15.37
N GLU A 300 4.38 8.89 -14.38
CA GLU A 300 5.27 10.04 -14.53
C GLU A 300 6.42 9.98 -13.52
N HIS A 301 7.66 10.19 -13.97
CA HIS A 301 8.82 10.30 -13.10
C HIS A 301 9.62 11.56 -13.44
N ASN A 302 9.83 12.42 -12.43
CA ASN A 302 10.51 13.72 -12.57
C ASN A 302 9.94 14.62 -13.69
N GLY A 303 8.63 14.67 -13.89
CA GLY A 303 8.01 15.48 -14.94
C GLY A 303 7.82 14.78 -16.29
N ASN A 304 8.35 13.57 -16.45
CA ASN A 304 8.34 12.85 -17.73
C ASN A 304 7.46 11.61 -17.66
N ALA A 305 6.61 11.43 -18.66
CA ALA A 305 5.84 10.21 -18.84
C ALA A 305 6.77 9.00 -19.05
N TYR A 306 6.32 7.81 -18.62
CA TYR A 306 6.99 6.56 -18.93
C TYR A 306 7.10 6.42 -20.45
N SER A 307 8.32 6.19 -20.93
CA SER A 307 8.59 5.93 -22.34
C SER A 307 9.74 4.94 -22.50
N PHE A 308 9.64 4.17 -23.58
CA PHE A 308 10.61 3.15 -23.95
C PHE A 308 10.70 3.10 -25.47
N ALA A 309 11.91 3.07 -26.01
CA ALA A 309 12.18 2.96 -27.43
C ALA A 309 13.23 1.90 -27.67
N ASP A 310 12.99 0.96 -28.60
CA ASP A 310 13.99 -0.06 -28.97
C ASP A 310 13.76 -0.60 -30.38
N THR A 311 14.79 -1.24 -30.92
CA THR A 311 14.75 -1.91 -32.22
C THR A 311 14.46 -3.39 -32.04
N ILE A 312 13.38 -3.88 -32.63
CA ILE A 312 12.97 -5.27 -32.60
C ILE A 312 13.35 -5.93 -33.92
N THR A 313 14.27 -6.89 -33.86
CA THR A 313 14.73 -7.63 -35.02
C THR A 313 13.62 -8.55 -35.59
N PRO A 314 13.72 -8.96 -36.86
CA PRO A 314 12.80 -9.93 -37.46
C PRO A 314 12.68 -11.23 -36.65
N GLN A 315 11.48 -11.83 -36.62
CA GLN A 315 11.22 -13.15 -36.00
C GLN A 315 11.76 -13.28 -34.56
N SER A 316 11.61 -12.22 -33.75
CA SER A 316 12.19 -12.15 -32.41
C SER A 316 11.21 -11.70 -31.35
N THR A 317 11.60 -11.90 -30.09
CA THR A 317 10.84 -11.46 -28.92
C THR A 317 11.75 -10.66 -28.01
N LEU A 318 11.30 -9.47 -27.63
CA LEU A 318 11.90 -8.69 -26.56
C LEU A 318 11.06 -8.82 -25.31
N ASN A 319 11.68 -9.21 -24.21
CA ASN A 319 11.08 -9.14 -22.87
C ASN A 319 11.81 -8.06 -22.09
N ARG A 320 11.05 -7.17 -21.47
CA ARG A 320 11.55 -6.05 -20.68
C ARG A 320 10.79 -5.98 -19.36
N SER A 321 11.50 -5.58 -18.32
CA SER A 321 10.94 -5.32 -16.99
C SER A 321 11.55 -4.02 -16.50
N ASP A 322 10.67 -3.06 -16.20
CA ASP A 322 11.01 -1.74 -15.70
C ASP A 322 10.48 -1.57 -14.29
N ASP A 323 11.33 -1.02 -13.42
CA ASP A 323 10.97 -0.61 -12.08
C ASP A 323 10.13 0.68 -12.13
N LEU A 324 8.97 0.65 -11.48
CA LEU A 324 8.05 1.78 -11.35
C LEU A 324 8.20 2.51 -10.01
N SER A 325 9.16 2.12 -9.17
CA SER A 325 9.43 2.80 -7.89
C SER A 325 9.73 4.29 -8.10
N GLY A 326 9.04 5.14 -7.34
CA GLY A 326 9.11 6.59 -7.43
C GLY A 326 8.34 7.22 -8.59
N TYR A 327 7.58 6.44 -9.37
CA TYR A 327 6.65 7.01 -10.36
C TYR A 327 5.39 7.55 -9.66
N VAL A 328 4.90 8.68 -10.16
CA VAL A 328 3.57 9.20 -9.89
C VAL A 328 2.60 8.53 -10.85
N PHE A 329 1.61 7.84 -10.28
CA PHE A 329 0.58 7.11 -10.99
C PHE A 329 -0.74 7.89 -11.02
N ARG A 330 -1.31 8.06 -12.21
CA ARG A 330 -2.59 8.73 -12.47
C ARG A 330 -3.38 7.92 -13.51
N PRO A 331 -4.28 7.01 -13.10
CA PRO A 331 -5.08 6.27 -14.07
C PRO A 331 -6.12 7.17 -14.74
N ASP A 332 -6.54 6.77 -15.93
CA ASP A 332 -7.60 7.45 -16.69
C ASP A 332 -8.98 7.11 -16.12
N GLY A 333 -9.87 8.09 -16.13
CA GLY A 333 -11.26 7.95 -15.70
C GLY A 333 -11.51 8.39 -14.25
N SER A 334 -12.76 8.74 -13.97
CA SER A 334 -13.23 9.22 -12.65
C SER A 334 -14.28 8.29 -12.02
N THR A 335 -14.47 7.10 -12.60
CA THR A 335 -15.42 6.07 -12.17
C THR A 335 -14.80 4.71 -12.39
N THR A 336 -15.28 3.70 -11.67
CA THR A 336 -14.82 2.32 -11.84
C THR A 336 -15.47 1.67 -13.09
N PRO A 337 -14.73 0.87 -13.87
CA PRO A 337 -13.28 0.66 -13.79
C PRO A 337 -12.49 1.88 -14.32
N GLN A 338 -11.36 2.19 -13.67
CA GLN A 338 -10.37 3.11 -14.22
C GLN A 338 -9.47 2.37 -15.23
N SER A 339 -8.65 3.08 -16.00
CA SER A 339 -7.79 2.45 -17.00
C SER A 339 -6.38 3.00 -17.04
N ILE A 340 -5.44 2.16 -17.49
CA ILE A 340 -4.07 2.55 -17.83
C ILE A 340 -3.95 2.47 -19.34
N SER A 341 -3.64 3.60 -19.98
CA SER A 341 -3.38 3.71 -21.40
C SER A 341 -1.89 3.48 -21.70
N ILE A 342 -1.62 2.48 -22.52
CA ILE A 342 -0.30 2.21 -23.11
C ILE A 342 -0.43 2.48 -24.61
N ASN A 343 0.34 3.44 -25.11
CA ASN A 343 0.41 3.75 -26.53
C ASN A 343 1.74 3.26 -27.09
N ALA A 344 1.71 2.61 -28.23
CA ALA A 344 2.89 2.16 -28.94
C ALA A 344 2.82 2.59 -30.40
N THR A 345 3.92 3.11 -30.93
CA THR A 345 4.08 3.32 -32.38
C THR A 345 5.18 2.39 -32.86
N ALA A 346 4.85 1.54 -33.82
CA ALA A 346 5.80 0.67 -34.51
C ALA A 346 6.17 1.30 -35.85
N GLU A 347 7.42 1.75 -35.99
CA GLU A 347 8.01 2.17 -37.26
C GLU A 347 8.67 0.97 -37.93
N ILE A 348 8.03 0.46 -38.99
CA ILE A 348 8.58 -0.60 -39.84
C ILE A 348 9.59 0.04 -40.79
N LEU A 349 10.84 -0.43 -40.75
CA LEU A 349 11.90 0.09 -41.60
C LEU A 349 11.78 -0.45 -43.02
N GLY A 350 12.01 0.42 -44.00
CA GLY A 350 12.03 0.03 -45.41
C GLY A 350 13.18 -0.94 -45.71
N THR A 351 12.95 -1.87 -46.65
CA THR A 351 13.90 -2.95 -46.93
C THR A 351 14.74 -2.73 -48.18
N ALA A 352 14.42 -1.72 -49.01
CA ALA A 352 15.12 -1.50 -50.28
C ALA A 352 16.66 -1.40 -50.09
N PRO A 353 17.45 -2.09 -50.93
CA PRO A 353 17.05 -2.84 -52.13
C PRO A 353 16.77 -4.34 -51.87
N ASP A 354 16.71 -4.78 -50.61
CA ASP A 354 16.51 -6.18 -50.25
C ASP A 354 15.02 -6.57 -50.36
N HIS A 355 14.77 -7.71 -50.99
CA HIS A 355 13.44 -8.31 -51.05
C HIS A 355 13.19 -9.14 -49.80
N VAL A 356 12.09 -8.84 -49.11
CA VAL A 356 11.68 -9.56 -47.90
C VAL A 356 10.32 -10.20 -48.12
N GLU A 357 10.17 -11.42 -47.60
CA GLU A 357 8.88 -12.12 -47.59
C GLU A 357 7.99 -11.56 -46.48
N ILE A 358 6.77 -11.16 -46.81
CA ILE A 358 5.78 -10.67 -45.85
C ILE A 358 4.43 -11.36 -46.08
N ASN A 359 3.66 -11.48 -45.01
CA ASN A 359 2.27 -11.89 -45.06
C ASN A 359 1.40 -10.94 -44.24
N CYS A 360 0.19 -10.64 -44.71
CA CYS A 360 -0.72 -9.75 -44.00
C CYS A 360 -1.18 -10.32 -42.64
N SER A 361 -1.03 -11.64 -42.43
CA SER A 361 -1.29 -12.31 -41.16
C SER A 361 -0.09 -12.38 -40.22
N ASP A 362 1.10 -11.93 -40.65
CA ASP A 362 2.26 -11.83 -39.76
C ASP A 362 1.92 -10.94 -38.56
N LEU A 363 2.42 -11.28 -37.37
CA LEU A 363 1.94 -10.70 -36.13
C LEU A 363 2.97 -9.74 -35.51
N ILE A 364 2.48 -8.61 -35.02
CA ILE A 364 3.16 -7.77 -34.04
C ILE A 364 2.32 -7.82 -32.76
N GLN A 365 2.87 -8.41 -31.71
CA GLN A 365 2.17 -8.55 -30.43
C GLN A 365 2.89 -7.75 -29.35
N ILE A 366 2.12 -6.99 -28.56
CA ILE A 366 2.60 -6.27 -27.38
C ILE A 366 1.74 -6.69 -26.20
N THR A 367 2.39 -7.30 -25.21
CA THR A 367 1.79 -7.61 -23.92
C THR A 367 2.40 -6.67 -22.88
N ALA A 368 1.55 -6.01 -22.10
CA ALA A 368 1.94 -5.10 -21.04
C ALA A 368 1.23 -5.54 -19.74
N ASP A 369 2.00 -5.67 -18.67
CA ASP A 369 1.51 -6.09 -17.37
C ASP A 369 2.13 -5.20 -16.29
N VAL A 370 1.28 -4.77 -15.36
CA VAL A 370 1.69 -3.99 -14.19
C VAL A 370 1.41 -4.83 -12.96
N SER A 371 2.45 -5.17 -12.22
CA SER A 371 2.40 -6.09 -11.09
C SER A 371 3.15 -5.55 -9.87
N ASP A 372 2.85 -6.16 -8.71
CA ASP A 372 3.51 -5.88 -7.42
C ASP A 372 3.45 -4.40 -6.98
N VAL A 373 2.35 -3.71 -7.29
CA VAL A 373 2.20 -2.28 -6.99
C VAL A 373 1.88 -2.04 -5.52
N VAL A 374 2.82 -1.41 -4.82
CA VAL A 374 2.71 -0.87 -3.47
C VAL A 374 2.88 0.63 -3.55
N PHE A 375 2.01 1.38 -2.88
CA PHE A 375 2.04 2.85 -2.90
C PHE A 375 2.69 3.41 -1.65
N SER A 376 3.58 4.40 -1.81
CA SER A 376 4.08 5.19 -0.68
C SER A 376 3.05 6.21 -0.22
N SER A 377 2.19 6.65 -1.15
CA SER A 377 1.05 7.51 -0.87
C SER A 377 0.00 7.35 -1.95
N VAL A 378 -1.27 7.44 -1.58
CA VAL A 378 -2.40 7.35 -2.48
C VAL A 378 -3.44 8.40 -2.10
N SER A 379 -4.01 9.04 -3.13
CA SER A 379 -5.13 9.97 -2.99
C SER A 379 -6.25 9.57 -3.92
N GLY A 380 -7.49 9.74 -3.45
CA GLY A 380 -8.64 9.28 -4.18
C GLY A 380 -9.86 9.06 -3.31
N ARG A 381 -10.81 8.30 -3.86
CA ARG A 381 -11.92 7.70 -3.12
C ARG A 381 -11.55 6.26 -2.85
N LEU A 382 -10.96 5.99 -1.69
CA LEU A 382 -10.44 4.67 -1.33
C LEU A 382 -11.46 3.94 -0.46
N GLN A 383 -11.64 2.64 -0.69
CA GLN A 383 -12.52 1.84 0.16
C GLN A 383 -12.11 1.90 1.63
N PRO A 384 -13.06 1.72 2.57
CA PRO A 384 -12.71 1.53 3.96
C PRO A 384 -11.76 0.35 4.12
N THR A 385 -10.67 0.55 4.86
CA THR A 385 -9.63 -0.47 5.08
C THR A 385 -9.52 -0.77 6.56
N GLU A 386 -9.63 -2.05 6.92
CA GLU A 386 -9.52 -2.53 8.30
C GLU A 386 -8.06 -2.84 8.64
N ILE A 387 -7.65 -2.49 9.85
CA ILE A 387 -6.34 -2.77 10.42
C ILE A 387 -6.55 -3.37 11.81
N ASP A 388 -5.95 -4.53 12.05
CA ASP A 388 -5.92 -5.17 13.37
C ASP A 388 -5.03 -4.38 14.33
N ILE A 389 -5.53 -4.22 15.56
CA ILE A 389 -4.78 -3.61 16.66
C ILE A 389 -4.34 -4.72 17.59
N GLU A 390 -3.02 -4.93 17.61
CA GLU A 390 -2.39 -5.92 18.48
C GLU A 390 -2.76 -5.68 19.96
N PRO A 391 -2.96 -6.76 20.74
CA PRO A 391 -3.37 -6.64 22.12
C PRO A 391 -2.28 -5.97 22.96
N MET A 392 -2.63 -4.86 23.61
CA MET A 392 -1.79 -4.23 24.63
C MET A 392 -2.23 -4.72 26.01
N GLN A 393 -1.31 -5.31 26.76
CA GLN A 393 -1.57 -5.87 28.09
C GLN A 393 -0.88 -5.05 29.16
N LYS A 394 -1.57 -4.87 30.29
CA LYS A 394 -1.05 -4.21 31.47
C LYS A 394 -1.39 -5.04 32.70
N GLU A 395 -0.35 -5.54 33.37
CA GLU A 395 -0.48 -6.12 34.70
C GLU A 395 -0.97 -5.04 35.67
N VAL A 396 -1.93 -5.42 36.51
CA VAL A 396 -2.51 -4.60 37.55
C VAL A 396 -2.12 -5.22 38.88
N ASP A 397 -1.04 -4.71 39.46
CA ASP A 397 -0.56 -5.17 40.77
C ASP A 397 -1.32 -4.41 41.87
N ILE A 398 -2.28 -5.08 42.51
CA ILE A 398 -3.07 -4.46 43.57
C ILE A 398 -2.23 -4.51 44.85
N PRO A 399 -2.00 -3.37 45.53
CA PRO A 399 -1.25 -3.36 46.77
C PRO A 399 -1.82 -4.33 47.81
N ASP A 400 -0.94 -4.96 48.58
CA ASP A 400 -1.32 -5.84 49.68
C ASP A 400 -2.28 -5.13 50.66
N GLY A 401 -3.36 -5.81 51.03
CA GLY A 401 -4.44 -5.24 51.87
C GLY A 401 -5.55 -4.51 51.11
N LEU A 402 -5.40 -4.27 49.80
CA LEU A 402 -6.42 -3.63 48.96
C LEU A 402 -7.16 -4.59 48.01
N GLY A 403 -6.95 -5.91 48.13
CA GLY A 403 -7.62 -6.90 47.28
C GLY A 403 -9.16 -6.91 47.36
N ASP A 404 -9.73 -6.48 48.49
CA ASP A 404 -11.19 -6.37 48.71
C ASP A 404 -11.74 -4.96 48.43
N ALA A 405 -10.90 -4.04 47.98
CA ALA A 405 -11.30 -2.69 47.61
C ALA A 405 -12.27 -2.69 46.42
N GLN A 406 -13.32 -1.88 46.51
CA GLN A 406 -14.16 -1.55 45.37
C GLN A 406 -13.87 -0.13 44.89
N LEU A 407 -13.48 0.00 43.63
CA LEU A 407 -13.35 1.30 42.96
C LEU A 407 -14.76 1.76 42.58
N THR A 408 -15.20 2.91 43.11
CA THR A 408 -16.60 3.38 42.96
C THR A 408 -16.77 4.51 41.94
N GLN A 409 -15.67 5.14 41.53
CA GLN A 409 -15.67 6.29 40.61
C GLN A 409 -14.54 6.20 39.58
N ALA A 410 -14.22 4.99 39.11
CA ALA A 410 -13.17 4.80 38.11
C ALA A 410 -13.59 5.34 36.74
N GLU A 411 -12.80 6.21 36.13
CA GLU A 411 -12.98 6.73 34.77
C GLU A 411 -11.79 6.28 33.90
N LEU A 412 -12.08 5.93 32.64
CA LEU A 412 -11.03 5.69 31.63
C LEU A 412 -11.07 6.86 30.66
N ARG A 413 -9.91 7.46 30.42
CA ARG A 413 -9.67 8.44 29.37
C ARG A 413 -8.63 7.90 28.42
N MET A 414 -8.96 7.88 27.14
CA MET A 414 -8.06 7.46 26.09
C MET A 414 -7.87 8.63 25.13
N ARG A 415 -6.65 9.14 25.04
CA ARG A 415 -6.29 10.22 24.11
C ARG A 415 -5.58 9.61 22.92
N LEU A 416 -6.23 9.63 21.78
CA LEU A 416 -5.69 9.14 20.52
C LEU A 416 -5.30 10.30 19.62
N TYR A 417 -4.11 10.23 19.04
CA TYR A 417 -3.52 11.22 18.16
C TYR A 417 -3.42 10.65 16.74
N ASN A 418 -4.25 11.15 15.83
CA ASN A 418 -4.25 10.74 14.43
C ASN A 418 -3.31 11.65 13.62
N ASN A 419 -2.24 11.08 13.07
CA ASN A 419 -1.27 11.82 12.26
C ASN A 419 -1.62 11.84 10.75
N SER A 420 -2.71 11.19 10.34
CA SER A 420 -3.20 11.25 8.96
C SER A 420 -4.19 12.41 8.75
N THR A 421 -4.45 12.78 7.49
CA THR A 421 -5.56 13.70 7.14
C THR A 421 -6.91 12.97 7.01
N THR A 422 -6.93 11.66 7.22
CA THR A 422 -8.09 10.79 7.02
C THR A 422 -8.66 10.38 8.37
N ASP A 423 -9.99 10.38 8.48
CA ASP A 423 -10.62 9.92 9.72
C ASP A 423 -10.49 8.40 9.84
N ILE A 424 -10.30 7.93 11.06
CA ILE A 424 -10.20 6.51 11.37
C ILE A 424 -11.29 6.21 12.41
N TYR A 425 -12.03 5.12 12.23
CA TYR A 425 -12.95 4.62 13.25
C TYR A 425 -12.26 3.52 14.02
N VAL A 426 -12.21 3.62 15.35
CA VAL A 426 -11.69 2.54 16.20
C VAL A 426 -12.85 1.77 16.81
N ASP A 427 -12.72 0.46 16.91
CA ASP A 427 -13.60 -0.43 17.65
C ASP A 427 -12.74 -1.31 18.55
N LEU A 428 -12.58 -0.87 19.80
CA LEU A 428 -11.68 -1.46 20.78
C LEU A 428 -12.47 -2.26 21.81
N LEU A 429 -11.84 -3.29 22.35
CA LEU A 429 -12.32 -4.14 23.41
C LEU A 429 -11.32 -4.11 24.56
N LEU A 430 -11.73 -3.56 25.69
CA LEU A 430 -11.04 -3.70 26.97
C LEU A 430 -11.53 -4.99 27.64
N SER A 431 -10.63 -5.93 27.91
CA SER A 431 -10.90 -7.23 28.54
C SER A 431 -10.09 -7.43 29.83
N ASP A 432 -10.60 -8.29 30.70
CA ASP A 432 -9.84 -8.84 31.84
C ASP A 432 -9.03 -10.09 31.45
N GLU A 433 -8.25 -10.63 32.38
CA GLU A 433 -7.36 -11.78 32.18
C GLU A 433 -8.08 -13.08 31.76
N THR A 434 -9.41 -13.12 31.89
CA THR A 434 -10.25 -14.28 31.58
C THR A 434 -11.12 -14.11 30.32
N ASP A 435 -11.08 -12.93 29.70
CA ASP A 435 -11.99 -12.49 28.64
C ASP A 435 -13.49 -12.60 29.01
N THR A 436 -13.84 -12.59 30.30
CA THR A 436 -15.24 -12.72 30.74
C THR A 436 -15.92 -11.39 31.01
N ARG A 437 -15.13 -10.37 31.38
CA ARG A 437 -15.58 -8.99 31.51
C ARG A 437 -15.00 -8.20 30.36
N ASN A 438 -15.85 -7.42 29.69
CA ASN A 438 -15.42 -6.61 28.56
C ASN A 438 -16.17 -5.28 28.46
N ILE A 439 -15.47 -4.28 27.94
CA ILE A 439 -16.01 -2.96 27.61
C ILE A 439 -15.62 -2.64 26.17
N THR A 440 -16.62 -2.34 25.34
CA THR A 440 -16.40 -1.83 23.99
C THR A 440 -16.18 -0.32 24.03
N ILE A 441 -15.13 0.14 23.37
CA ILE A 441 -14.75 1.55 23.23
C ILE A 441 -14.62 1.83 21.73
N SER A 442 -15.60 2.52 21.15
CA SER A 442 -15.61 2.78 19.71
C SER A 442 -16.01 4.22 19.41
N ASP A 443 -15.19 4.92 18.63
CA ASP A 443 -15.49 6.26 18.11
C ASP A 443 -14.59 6.59 16.91
N THR A 444 -14.87 7.72 16.25
CA THR A 444 -14.03 8.26 15.19
C THR A 444 -12.90 9.11 15.77
N ILE A 445 -11.65 8.72 15.48
CA ILE A 445 -10.48 9.56 15.68
C ILE A 445 -10.28 10.44 14.44
N TRP A 446 -10.46 11.73 14.63
CA TRP A 446 -10.52 12.67 13.51
C TRP A 446 -9.14 12.93 12.93
N GLY A 447 -9.06 13.00 11.59
CA GLY A 447 -7.83 13.37 10.89
C GLY A 447 -7.48 14.85 11.03
N LYS A 448 -6.20 15.16 10.75
CA LYS A 448 -5.68 16.53 10.67
C LYS A 448 -6.35 17.32 9.55
N SER A 449 -6.41 18.65 9.69
CA SER A 449 -7.05 19.49 8.66
C SER A 449 -6.18 19.63 7.41
N ASN A 450 -4.86 19.48 7.56
CA ASN A 450 -3.89 19.42 6.46
C ASN A 450 -2.63 18.61 6.86
N PRO A 451 -1.78 18.19 5.90
CA PRO A 451 -0.64 17.33 6.18
C PRO A 451 0.44 17.94 7.09
N THR A 452 0.51 19.28 7.19
CA THR A 452 1.56 20.01 7.93
C THR A 452 1.20 20.34 9.37
N GLU A 453 -0.04 20.07 9.79
CA GLU A 453 -0.47 20.22 11.18
C GLU A 453 0.07 19.09 12.07
N GLU A 454 0.11 19.36 13.37
CA GLU A 454 0.34 18.37 14.41
C GLU A 454 -0.78 17.31 14.42
N ALA A 455 -0.48 16.12 14.97
CA ALA A 455 -1.45 15.05 15.12
C ALA A 455 -2.70 15.54 15.86
N ARG A 456 -3.88 15.17 15.35
CA ARG A 456 -5.15 15.61 15.92
C ARG A 456 -5.56 14.70 17.07
N GLU A 457 -5.74 15.30 18.23
CA GLU A 457 -6.21 14.61 19.43
C GLU A 457 -7.72 14.34 19.38
N THR A 458 -8.11 13.15 19.79
CA THR A 458 -9.48 12.74 20.10
C THR A 458 -9.47 12.04 21.46
N GLU A 459 -10.32 12.49 22.38
CA GLU A 459 -10.48 11.89 23.70
C GLU A 459 -11.73 10.99 23.71
N LEU A 460 -11.54 9.71 24.06
CA LEU A 460 -12.60 8.73 24.28
C LEU A 460 -12.69 8.46 25.78
N THR A 461 -13.91 8.36 26.32
CA THR A 461 -14.12 8.14 27.75
C THR A 461 -15.05 6.98 28.04
N VAL A 462 -14.72 6.20 29.08
CA VAL A 462 -15.64 5.23 29.69
C VAL A 462 -16.09 5.79 31.03
N GLY A 463 -17.40 5.98 31.16
CA GLY A 463 -18.01 6.55 32.35
C GLY A 463 -17.90 5.66 33.60
N SER A 464 -18.06 6.31 34.75
CA SER A 464 -17.71 5.74 36.06
C SER A 464 -18.42 4.44 36.42
N LEU A 465 -19.70 4.31 36.11
CA LEU A 465 -20.49 3.11 36.45
C LEU A 465 -20.00 1.86 35.72
N THR A 466 -19.67 1.97 34.43
CA THR A 466 -19.27 0.84 33.60
C THR A 466 -17.89 0.36 34.00
N LEU A 467 -16.93 1.28 34.13
CA LEU A 467 -15.55 0.93 34.46
C LEU A 467 -15.41 0.44 35.90
N SER A 468 -16.10 1.07 36.86
CA SER A 468 -16.10 0.60 38.26
C SER A 468 -16.62 -0.82 38.40
N SER A 469 -17.63 -1.20 37.61
CA SER A 469 -18.15 -2.58 37.56
C SER A 469 -17.15 -3.56 36.93
N PHE A 470 -16.39 -3.12 35.93
CA PHE A 470 -15.34 -3.92 35.31
C PHE A 470 -14.17 -4.13 36.27
N LEU A 471 -13.76 -3.11 37.02
CA LEU A 471 -12.66 -3.15 38.00
C LEU A 471 -13.05 -3.72 39.37
N SER A 472 -14.24 -4.32 39.52
CA SER A 472 -14.71 -4.89 40.80
C SER A 472 -15.13 -6.36 40.64
N PRO A 473 -14.40 -7.34 41.20
CA PRO A 473 -13.11 -7.19 41.89
C PRO A 473 -12.00 -6.72 40.93
N PRO A 474 -10.91 -6.12 41.40
CA PRO A 474 -9.92 -5.58 40.48
C PRO A 474 -9.22 -6.73 39.72
N PRO A 475 -9.09 -6.62 38.39
CA PRO A 475 -8.45 -7.65 37.57
C PRO A 475 -6.94 -7.70 37.87
N SER A 476 -6.32 -8.84 37.60
CA SER A 476 -4.85 -8.97 37.67
C SER A 476 -4.14 -8.48 36.40
N GLU A 477 -4.86 -8.44 35.28
CA GLU A 477 -4.39 -7.91 34.00
C GLU A 477 -5.56 -7.28 33.24
N ILE A 478 -5.27 -6.19 32.54
CA ILE A 478 -6.18 -5.62 31.55
C ILE A 478 -5.54 -5.69 30.16
N SER A 479 -6.37 -5.97 29.15
CA SER A 479 -5.95 -6.04 27.75
C SER A 479 -6.85 -5.15 26.89
N ILE A 480 -6.27 -4.39 25.97
CA ILE A 480 -7.01 -3.65 24.95
C ILE A 480 -6.60 -4.19 23.58
N THR A 481 -7.57 -4.59 22.77
CA THR A 481 -7.38 -5.03 21.38
C THR A 481 -8.53 -4.55 20.53
N GLY A 482 -8.45 -4.61 19.21
CA GLY A 482 -9.57 -4.24 18.37
C GLY A 482 -9.21 -4.04 16.92
N LEU A 483 -10.03 -3.25 16.25
CA LEU A 483 -9.89 -2.92 14.84
C LEU A 483 -9.89 -1.40 14.66
N ALA A 484 -9.13 -0.93 13.68
CA ALA A 484 -9.23 0.42 13.14
C ALA A 484 -9.71 0.35 11.68
N ILE A 485 -10.64 1.20 11.31
CA ILE A 485 -11.17 1.32 9.95
C ILE A 485 -10.79 2.69 9.41
N ILE A 486 -9.88 2.73 8.43
CA ILE A 486 -9.50 3.96 7.74
C ILE A 486 -10.60 4.33 6.74
N ASN A 487 -10.90 5.63 6.62
CA ASN A 487 -11.95 6.16 5.76
C ASN A 487 -13.34 5.52 6.00
N PRO A 488 -13.81 5.44 7.25
CA PRO A 488 -15.02 4.68 7.62
C PRO A 488 -16.29 5.22 6.95
N SER A 489 -16.30 6.51 6.61
CA SER A 489 -17.42 7.17 5.92
C SER A 489 -17.34 7.10 4.39
N TYR A 490 -16.35 6.40 3.84
CA TYR A 490 -16.08 6.30 2.41
C TYR A 490 -16.10 7.67 1.69
N LYS A 491 -15.33 8.62 2.22
CA LYS A 491 -15.26 9.99 1.68
C LYS A 491 -14.70 9.98 0.25
N ASP A 492 -15.23 10.87 -0.58
CA ASP A 492 -14.88 10.97 -2.01
C ASP A 492 -13.44 11.43 -2.27
N SER A 493 -12.80 12.11 -1.33
CA SER A 493 -11.43 12.58 -1.50
C SER A 493 -10.68 12.53 -0.18
N ILE A 494 -9.74 11.59 -0.12
CA ILE A 494 -8.81 11.41 0.98
C ILE A 494 -7.41 11.24 0.43
N SER A 495 -6.42 11.41 1.31
CA SER A 495 -5.01 11.13 1.04
C SER A 495 -4.48 10.31 2.20
N ILE A 496 -3.79 9.22 1.88
CA ILE A 496 -3.15 8.33 2.84
C ILE A 496 -1.70 8.13 2.39
N SER A 497 -0.78 8.11 3.34
CA SER A 497 0.63 7.78 3.12
C SER A 497 1.09 6.63 4.01
N LYS A 498 2.17 5.94 3.63
CA LYS A 498 2.79 4.92 4.50
C LYS A 498 3.34 5.47 5.82
N ASN A 499 3.54 6.79 5.88
CA ASN A 499 3.98 7.48 7.10
C ASN A 499 2.79 7.94 7.96
N ASP A 500 1.57 7.60 7.57
CA ASP A 500 0.39 7.86 8.38
C ASP A 500 0.28 6.80 9.46
N PHE A 501 -0.07 7.24 10.66
CA PHE A 501 -0.23 6.40 11.83
C PHE A 501 -1.15 7.09 12.83
N PHE A 502 -1.60 6.34 13.83
CA PHE A 502 -2.16 6.90 15.05
C PHE A 502 -1.55 6.19 16.27
N TYR A 503 -1.53 6.90 17.39
CA TYR A 503 -0.97 6.46 18.66
C TYR A 503 -1.74 7.14 19.79
N GLY A 504 -1.44 6.82 21.04
CA GLY A 504 -2.11 7.50 22.13
C GLY A 504 -1.68 7.07 23.51
N GLU A 505 -2.51 7.42 24.47
CA GLU A 505 -2.34 7.09 25.88
C GLU A 505 -3.69 6.69 26.45
N VAL A 506 -3.68 5.68 27.32
CA VAL A 506 -4.81 5.25 28.12
C VAL A 506 -4.52 5.55 29.58
N GLU A 507 -5.41 6.27 30.22
CA GLU A 507 -5.39 6.58 31.64
C GLU A 507 -6.67 6.02 32.27
N ILE A 508 -6.53 5.15 33.26
CA ILE A 508 -7.60 4.76 34.17
C ILE A 508 -7.33 5.47 35.49
N TYR A 509 -8.26 6.32 35.92
CA TYR A 509 -8.18 7.03 37.18
C TYR A 509 -9.37 6.69 38.06
N SER A 510 -9.13 6.36 39.32
CA SER A 510 -10.18 6.22 40.32
C SER A 510 -9.76 6.93 41.61
N PRO A 511 -10.56 7.85 42.16
CA PRO A 511 -10.28 8.36 43.51
C PRO A 511 -10.33 7.19 44.51
N LEU A 512 -9.44 7.21 45.51
CA LEU A 512 -9.36 6.17 46.55
C LEU A 512 -10.54 6.28 47.52
N ALA A 513 -11.73 5.94 47.05
CA ALA A 513 -12.95 5.79 47.82
C ALA A 513 -13.17 4.30 48.09
N PHE A 514 -12.46 3.76 49.08
CA PHE A 514 -12.57 2.35 49.47
C PHE A 514 -13.79 2.10 50.36
N ALA A 515 -14.57 1.08 50.02
CA ALA A 515 -15.39 0.38 50.99
C ALA A 515 -14.56 -0.79 51.54
N LEU A 516 -14.10 -0.69 52.79
CA LEU A 516 -13.45 -1.81 53.48
C LEU A 516 -14.53 -2.80 53.91
N ASN A 517 -14.48 -4.01 53.35
CA ASN A 517 -15.37 -5.10 53.75
C ASN A 517 -14.82 -5.90 54.94
N ASP A 518 -13.50 -5.79 55.23
CA ASP A 518 -12.82 -6.46 56.34
C ASP A 518 -11.69 -5.58 56.97
N THR A 519 -11.09 -6.04 58.06
CA THR A 519 -10.03 -5.33 58.82
C THR A 519 -8.67 -5.47 58.13
N ILE A 520 -7.97 -4.34 57.93
CA ILE A 520 -6.58 -4.30 57.42
C ILE A 520 -5.61 -4.10 58.58
N GLU A 521 -4.49 -4.84 58.59
CA GLU A 521 -3.36 -4.65 59.51
C GLU A 521 -2.22 -3.92 58.77
N LEU A 522 -1.65 -2.88 59.41
CA LEU A 522 -0.54 -2.08 58.87
C LEU A 522 0.56 -1.97 59.93
N ASP A 523 1.79 -2.33 59.56
CA ASP A 523 2.97 -2.25 60.43
C ASP A 523 3.69 -0.90 60.22
N LEU A 524 3.56 0.01 61.18
CA LEU A 524 4.18 1.34 61.12
C LEU A 524 5.67 1.31 61.47
N GLU A 525 6.43 2.30 60.98
CA GLU A 525 7.86 2.49 61.25
C GLU A 525 8.25 2.35 62.75
N ILE A 526 9.18 1.41 63.02
CA ILE A 526 9.73 1.16 64.36
C ILE A 526 10.68 2.29 64.76
N THR A 527 10.37 2.98 65.87
CA THR A 527 11.25 4.02 66.39
C THR A 527 12.31 3.43 67.32
N GLU A 528 13.57 3.48 66.91
CA GLU A 528 14.71 3.14 67.75
C GLU A 528 15.23 4.38 68.49
N ASN A 529 15.40 4.26 69.81
CA ASN A 529 16.12 5.25 70.60
C ASN A 529 17.36 4.58 71.18
N GLU A 530 18.56 5.07 70.82
CA GLU A 530 19.79 4.63 71.48
C GLU A 530 19.83 5.14 72.91
N ILE A 531 19.78 4.22 73.87
CA ILE A 531 20.00 4.51 75.28
C ILE A 531 21.45 4.13 75.58
N GLU A 532 22.23 5.03 76.19
CA GLU A 532 23.58 4.70 76.64
C GLU A 532 23.50 3.54 77.66
N SER A 533 24.29 2.48 77.42
CA SER A 533 24.16 1.20 78.13
C SER A 533 24.34 1.27 79.65
N GLU A 534 24.89 2.36 80.17
CA GLU A 534 25.08 2.57 81.61
C GLU A 534 23.80 3.07 82.31
N ASP A 535 22.82 3.58 81.56
CA ASP A 535 21.58 4.19 82.08
C ASP A 535 20.30 3.38 81.76
N MET A 536 20.41 2.27 80.99
CA MET A 536 19.25 1.44 80.66
C MET A 536 18.82 0.58 81.85
N PRO A 537 17.57 0.68 82.33
CA PRO A 537 17.07 -0.20 83.38
C PRO A 537 17.01 -1.64 82.87
N ASP A 538 17.42 -2.60 83.70
CA ASP A 538 17.18 -4.01 83.43
C ASP A 538 15.68 -4.27 83.62
N PHE A 539 14.96 -4.44 82.51
CA PHE A 539 13.52 -4.62 82.50
C PHE A 539 13.07 -5.96 83.11
N ASP A 540 13.95 -6.94 83.21
CA ASP A 540 13.66 -8.26 83.78
C ASP A 540 13.91 -8.30 85.29
N GLU A 541 14.90 -7.54 85.80
CA GLU A 541 15.30 -7.57 87.21
C GLU A 541 14.94 -6.29 88.02
N THR A 542 14.87 -5.12 87.40
CA THR A 542 14.83 -3.82 88.12
C THR A 542 13.65 -2.91 87.78
N PHE A 543 12.88 -3.19 86.73
CA PHE A 543 11.69 -2.42 86.37
C PHE A 543 10.48 -2.82 87.26
N ILE A 544 9.96 -1.86 88.02
CA ILE A 544 8.85 -2.12 88.97
C ILE A 544 7.49 -1.70 88.38
N TYR A 545 7.40 -0.48 87.84
CA TYR A 545 6.22 0.04 87.17
C TYR A 545 6.60 1.20 86.24
N GLY A 546 5.82 1.41 85.18
CA GLY A 546 5.92 2.56 84.30
C GLY A 546 4.54 3.11 83.99
N LYS A 547 4.47 4.38 83.60
CA LYS A 547 3.25 5.02 83.12
C LYS A 547 3.54 5.61 81.75
N ILE A 548 2.72 5.23 80.77
CA ILE A 548 2.72 5.88 79.46
C ILE A 548 1.47 6.74 79.38
N GLU A 549 1.68 8.03 79.13
CA GLU A 549 0.62 8.97 78.82
C GLU A 549 0.64 9.22 77.32
N ALA A 550 -0.36 8.70 76.61
CA ALA A 550 -0.54 8.91 75.19
C ALA A 550 -1.89 9.58 74.94
N ILE A 551 -1.91 10.55 74.02
CA ILE A 551 -3.13 11.11 73.46
C ILE A 551 -3.22 10.58 72.04
N LEU A 552 -4.19 9.70 71.81
CA LEU A 552 -4.46 9.13 70.49
C LEU A 552 -5.69 9.82 69.92
N THR A 553 -5.56 10.39 68.73
CA THR A 553 -6.66 11.05 68.03
C THR A 553 -6.76 10.47 66.62
N ASN A 554 -7.95 9.97 66.26
CA ASN A 554 -8.20 9.44 64.92
C ASN A 554 -8.95 10.48 64.09
N HIS A 555 -8.33 10.93 63.01
CA HIS A 555 -8.92 11.85 62.03
C HIS A 555 -9.30 11.14 60.73
N LEU A 556 -9.24 9.80 60.70
CA LEU A 556 -9.59 9.01 59.53
C LEU A 556 -11.10 8.71 59.49
N PRO A 557 -11.70 8.58 58.30
CA PRO A 557 -13.09 8.14 58.14
C PRO A 557 -13.30 6.65 58.48
N LEU A 558 -12.26 5.97 58.98
CA LEU A 558 -12.24 4.55 59.34
C LEU A 558 -11.97 4.38 60.84
N GLY A 559 -12.55 3.35 61.46
CA GLY A 559 -12.21 2.96 62.82
C GLY A 559 -10.84 2.28 62.85
N THR A 560 -10.01 2.57 63.85
CA THR A 560 -8.62 2.08 63.92
C THR A 560 -8.36 1.38 65.26
N GLN A 561 -7.50 0.35 65.26
CA GLN A 561 -6.96 -0.25 66.48
C GLN A 561 -5.46 0.02 66.56
N VAL A 562 -5.00 0.61 67.65
CA VAL A 562 -3.58 0.96 67.84
C VAL A 562 -2.99 0.14 68.98
N SER A 563 -1.90 -0.58 68.72
CA SER A 563 -1.11 -1.28 69.72
C SER A 563 0.32 -0.76 69.71
N LEU A 564 0.87 -0.46 70.88
CA LEU A 564 2.25 -0.03 71.05
C LEU A 564 3.09 -1.22 71.53
N PHE A 565 4.11 -1.58 70.77
CA PHE A 565 5.07 -2.63 71.10
C PHE A 565 6.39 -2.01 71.55
N ILE A 566 6.93 -2.48 72.67
CA ILE A 566 8.20 -2.03 73.24
C ILE A 566 9.12 -3.24 73.39
N GLY A 567 10.33 -3.15 72.88
CA GLY A 567 11.32 -4.22 72.93
C GLY A 567 12.73 -3.71 72.67
N THR A 568 13.72 -4.58 72.88
CA THR A 568 15.15 -4.29 72.67
C THR A 568 15.66 -4.69 71.30
N ASN A 569 14.89 -5.45 70.52
CA ASN A 569 15.20 -5.83 69.16
C ASN A 569 14.07 -5.40 68.22
N SER A 570 14.35 -4.40 67.37
CA SER A 570 13.41 -3.90 66.38
C SER A 570 13.01 -4.98 65.37
N SER A 571 13.92 -5.86 64.97
CA SER A 571 13.65 -6.87 63.93
C SER A 571 12.64 -7.95 64.34
N THR A 572 12.31 -8.07 65.63
CA THR A 572 11.37 -9.05 66.16
C THR A 572 10.30 -8.41 67.04
N ILE A 573 10.16 -7.08 67.02
CA ILE A 573 9.36 -6.37 68.03
C ILE A 573 7.86 -6.74 67.99
N PHE A 574 7.33 -7.12 66.83
CA PHE A 574 5.93 -7.55 66.68
C PHE A 574 5.71 -9.02 67.04
N GLU A 575 6.77 -9.85 67.05
CA GLU A 575 6.71 -11.28 67.39
C GLU A 575 7.16 -11.59 68.84
N ASP A 576 8.12 -10.82 69.34
CA ASP A 576 8.81 -11.00 70.63
C ASP A 576 9.02 -9.63 71.31
N SER A 577 7.92 -8.93 71.57
CA SER A 577 7.91 -7.67 72.34
C SER A 577 8.13 -7.94 73.84
N MET A 578 8.81 -7.05 74.52
CA MET A 578 8.89 -7.06 75.99
C MET A 578 7.60 -6.56 76.63
N VAL A 579 6.96 -5.54 76.03
CA VAL A 579 5.69 -4.97 76.50
C VAL A 579 4.79 -4.63 75.32
N VAL A 580 3.51 -4.98 75.42
CA VAL A 580 2.45 -4.54 74.50
C VAL A 580 1.44 -3.69 75.26
N ILE A 581 1.09 -2.53 74.70
CA ILE A 581 0.13 -1.59 75.29
C ILE A 581 -0.96 -1.30 74.27
N GLY A 582 -2.19 -1.69 74.60
CA GLY A 582 -3.33 -1.67 73.68
C GLY A 582 -4.04 -3.02 73.62
N PRO A 583 -4.86 -3.29 72.59
CA PRO A 583 -5.21 -2.37 71.52
C PRO A 583 -6.13 -1.24 72.02
N PHE A 584 -5.86 -0.02 71.56
CA PHE A 584 -6.74 1.13 71.73
C PHE A 584 -7.65 1.24 70.52
N VAL A 585 -8.96 1.07 70.73
CA VAL A 585 -9.95 1.19 69.67
C VAL A 585 -10.36 2.65 69.52
N LEU A 586 -10.08 3.24 68.36
CA LEU A 586 -10.46 4.58 67.97
C LEU A 586 -11.62 4.50 66.99
N GLN A 587 -12.70 5.24 67.26
CA GLN A 587 -13.84 5.33 66.35
C GLN A 587 -13.44 6.13 65.10
N SER A 588 -14.14 5.91 63.98
CA SER A 588 -14.00 6.76 62.80
C SER A 588 -14.39 8.20 63.13
N ALA A 589 -13.78 9.14 62.41
CA ALA A 589 -14.22 10.52 62.43
C ALA A 589 -15.59 10.66 61.75
N LEU A 590 -16.36 11.70 62.10
CA LEU A 590 -17.66 11.97 61.50
C LEU A 590 -17.48 12.39 60.04
N THR A 591 -18.19 11.75 59.11
CA THR A 591 -18.15 12.11 57.68
C THR A 591 -19.45 12.77 57.23
N ASP A 592 -19.37 13.56 56.16
CA ASP A 592 -20.55 14.03 55.42
C ASP A 592 -21.10 12.96 54.46
N ASP A 593 -22.14 13.32 53.70
CA ASP A 593 -22.78 12.45 52.70
C ASP A 593 -21.86 12.09 51.51
N GLU A 594 -20.71 12.78 51.37
CA GLU A 594 -19.70 12.56 50.34
C GLU A 594 -18.48 11.78 50.89
N GLY A 595 -18.46 11.47 52.19
CA GLY A 595 -17.41 10.68 52.84
C GLY A 595 -16.26 11.52 53.42
N TYR A 596 -16.32 12.85 53.39
CA TYR A 596 -15.29 13.73 53.93
C TYR A 596 -15.46 13.94 55.44
N VAL A 597 -14.34 13.98 56.18
CA VAL A 597 -14.34 14.19 57.64
C VAL A 597 -14.77 15.62 57.99
N THR A 598 -15.72 15.76 58.91
CA THR A 598 -16.45 17.02 59.21
C THR A 598 -16.17 17.62 60.60
N ASP A 599 -15.52 16.90 61.51
CA ASP A 599 -15.14 17.39 62.84
C ASP A 599 -13.70 16.98 63.18
N ALA A 600 -12.90 17.94 63.65
CA ALA A 600 -11.49 17.81 64.05
C ALA A 600 -11.32 17.84 65.57
#